data_AF-A0A355D6P1-F1
#
_entry.id   AF-A0A355D6P1-F1
#
_cell.length_a   1.000
_cell.length_b   1.000
_cell.length_c   1.000
_cell.angle_alpha   90.00
_cell.angle_beta   90.00
_cell.angle_gamma   90.00
#
_symmetry.space_group_name_H-M   'P 1'
#
loop_
_entity.id
_entity.type
_entity.pdbx_description
1 polymer ?
#
loop_
_entity_poly.entity_id
_entity_poly.type
_entity_poly.pdbx_seq_one_letter_code
_entity_poly.pdbx_strand_id
1 'polypeptide(L)'
;MSKELKFAKELIDFLYESPTAFHAVKNVKDSLEGCDFKELNEEDKWILEKGGKYYTTKNGSALIAFTVGNGEVENHGFKIIGAHTDSPTFRIKPNSEIISENNYIKLNTEVYGGLIRSTWMDRPLAVAGRVALKGENLLNPELRLVNIKKPILIIPSLAIHMNREANSGGELNPQKDTLPLLAMVTEEL
;
A
#
# COMPACT_ATOMS: atom_id res chain seq x y z
N MET A 1 8.68 -29.37 8.58
CA MET A 1 8.46 -28.40 7.48
C MET A 1 9.82 -28.02 6.93
N SER A 2 10.02 -27.99 5.60
CA SER A 2 11.33 -27.59 5.04
C SER A 2 11.58 -26.09 5.26
N LYS A 3 12.83 -25.66 5.14
CA LYS A 3 13.22 -24.25 5.29
C LYS A 3 12.55 -23.38 4.22
N GLU A 4 12.45 -23.89 3.00
CA GLU A 4 11.84 -23.22 1.84
C GLU A 4 10.34 -23.02 2.07
N LEU A 5 9.65 -24.05 2.58
CA LEU A 5 8.22 -23.96 2.85
C LEU A 5 7.92 -22.99 4.01
N LYS A 6 8.80 -22.94 5.02
CA LYS A 6 8.70 -21.95 6.09
C LYS A 6 8.86 -20.52 5.54
N PHE A 7 9.90 -20.28 4.75
CA PHE A 7 10.16 -18.97 4.14
C PHE A 7 9.01 -18.51 3.23
N ALA A 8 8.46 -19.41 2.41
CA ALA A 8 7.32 -19.09 1.54
C ALA A 8 6.07 -18.69 2.34
N LYS A 9 5.82 -19.32 3.49
CA LYS A 9 4.71 -18.95 4.38
C LYS A 9 4.93 -17.58 5.02
N GLU A 10 6.14 -17.32 5.53
CA GLU A 10 6.51 -16.02 6.10
C GLU A 10 6.36 -14.89 5.07
N LEU A 11 6.71 -15.16 3.80
CA LEU A 11 6.48 -14.22 2.70
C LEU A 11 4.98 -13.97 2.46
N ILE A 12 4.15 -15.02 2.44
CA ILE A 12 2.70 -14.89 2.27
C ILE A 12 2.09 -14.06 3.41
N ASP A 13 2.48 -14.33 4.65
CA ASP A 13 2.01 -13.59 5.82
C ASP A 13 2.45 -12.12 5.76
N PHE A 14 3.71 -11.86 5.36
CA PHE A 14 4.19 -10.50 5.12
C PHE A 14 3.35 -9.76 4.07
N LEU A 15 2.99 -10.42 2.96
CA LEU A 15 2.16 -9.83 1.91
C LEU A 15 0.74 -9.52 2.40
N TYR A 16 0.11 -10.44 3.16
CA TYR A 16 -1.23 -10.22 3.72
C TYR A 16 -1.28 -9.05 4.70
N GLU A 17 -0.25 -8.88 5.52
CA GLU A 17 -0.16 -7.77 6.46
C GLU A 17 0.39 -6.48 5.82
N SER A 18 0.73 -6.50 4.52
CA SER A 18 1.28 -5.35 3.78
C SER A 18 0.42 -4.91 2.58
N PRO A 19 -0.89 -4.62 2.75
CA PRO A 19 -1.77 -4.29 1.63
C PRO A 19 -1.42 -2.95 0.93
N THR A 20 -0.61 -2.11 1.56
CA THR A 20 -0.08 -0.87 0.97
C THR A 20 1.38 -0.67 1.36
N ALA A 21 2.09 0.21 0.63
CA ALA A 21 3.47 0.58 0.94
C ALA A 21 3.65 1.07 2.39
N PHE A 22 2.64 1.71 2.98
CA PHE A 22 2.67 2.15 4.37
C PHE A 22 2.66 0.98 5.36
N HIS A 23 1.87 -0.06 5.07
CA HIS A 23 1.84 -1.28 5.89
C HIS A 23 3.11 -2.11 5.69
N ALA A 24 3.64 -2.16 4.46
CA ALA A 24 4.92 -2.80 4.18
C ALA A 24 6.05 -2.18 5.02
N VAL A 25 6.15 -0.84 5.03
CA VAL A 25 7.15 -0.14 5.87
C VAL A 25 6.92 -0.42 7.35
N LYS A 26 5.66 -0.39 7.83
CA LYS A 26 5.37 -0.73 9.23
C LYS A 26 5.84 -2.15 9.57
N ASN A 27 5.52 -3.15 8.75
CA ASN A 27 5.94 -4.53 8.98
C ASN A 27 7.47 -4.70 8.98
N VAL A 28 8.16 -4.03 8.06
CA VAL A 28 9.63 -4.04 8.02
C VAL A 28 10.20 -3.36 9.27
N LYS A 29 9.64 -2.21 9.69
CA LYS A 29 10.00 -1.52 10.93
C LYS A 29 9.86 -2.46 12.14
N ASP A 30 8.69 -3.06 12.33
CA ASP A 30 8.44 -3.98 13.45
C ASP A 30 9.44 -5.17 13.45
N SER A 31 9.77 -5.69 12.27
CA SER A 31 10.75 -6.77 12.11
C SER A 31 12.18 -6.33 12.46
N LEU A 32 12.56 -5.10 12.10
CA LEU A 32 13.87 -4.52 12.39
C LEU A 32 14.03 -4.21 13.88
N GLU A 33 12.99 -3.68 14.52
CA GLU A 33 12.96 -3.46 15.97
C GLU A 33 13.17 -4.79 16.73
N GLY A 34 12.54 -5.87 16.28
CA GLY A 34 12.78 -7.23 16.80
C GLY A 34 14.20 -7.79 16.55
N CYS A 35 15.00 -7.12 15.72
CA CYS A 35 16.40 -7.46 15.40
C CYS A 35 17.42 -6.48 16.01
N ASP A 36 17.00 -5.71 17.01
CA ASP A 36 17.78 -4.68 17.72
C ASP A 36 18.24 -3.51 16.84
N PHE A 37 17.50 -3.20 15.77
CA PHE A 37 17.75 -1.96 15.04
C PHE A 37 17.11 -0.78 15.77
N LYS A 38 17.81 0.35 15.78
CA LYS A 38 17.34 1.60 16.37
C LYS A 38 16.77 2.53 15.30
N GLU A 39 15.57 3.06 15.53
CA GLU A 39 15.02 4.13 14.69
C GLU A 39 15.82 5.42 14.84
N LEU A 40 16.10 6.06 13.72
CA LEU A 40 16.69 7.39 13.62
C LEU A 40 15.64 8.35 13.08
N ASN A 41 15.43 9.46 13.77
CA ASN A 41 14.62 10.55 13.25
C ASN A 41 15.47 11.39 12.28
N GLU A 42 15.00 11.63 11.06
CA GLU A 42 15.73 12.40 10.04
C GLU A 42 16.00 13.86 10.45
N GLU A 43 15.23 14.40 11.40
CA GLU A 43 15.38 15.77 11.90
C GLU A 43 16.51 15.91 12.94
N ASP A 44 16.93 14.80 13.53
CA ASP A 44 17.95 14.80 14.59
C ASP A 44 19.37 14.68 14.02
N LYS A 45 20.35 15.20 14.76
CA LYS A 45 21.76 14.88 14.50
C LYS A 45 22.03 13.42 14.86
N TRP A 46 22.44 12.63 13.87
CA TRP A 46 22.75 11.22 14.11
C TRP A 46 24.14 11.03 14.72
N ILE A 47 24.20 10.19 15.75
CA ILE A 47 25.45 9.68 16.33
C ILE A 47 25.45 8.17 16.07
N LEU A 48 26.26 7.76 15.11
CA LEU A 48 26.33 6.37 14.64
C LEU A 48 27.57 5.68 15.23
N GLU A 49 27.40 4.47 15.70
CA GLU A 49 28.46 3.66 16.30
C GLU A 49 28.87 2.52 15.36
N LYS A 50 30.16 2.15 15.39
CA LYS A 50 30.66 0.98 14.66
C LYS A 50 29.97 -0.28 15.16
N GLY A 51 29.47 -1.11 14.24
CA GLY A 51 28.65 -2.28 14.56
C GLY A 51 27.18 -1.97 14.87
N GLY A 52 26.79 -0.69 14.96
CA GLY A 52 25.42 -0.29 15.24
C GLY A 52 24.45 -0.63 14.11
N LYS A 53 23.18 -0.88 14.46
CA LYS A 53 22.09 -1.21 13.54
C LYS A 53 21.02 -0.13 13.60
N TYR A 54 20.68 0.45 12.45
CA TYR A 54 19.80 1.61 12.40
C TYR A 54 18.84 1.54 11.22
N TYR A 55 17.69 2.20 11.36
CA TYR A 55 16.83 2.51 10.23
C TYR A 55 16.19 3.89 10.36
N THR A 56 15.76 4.44 9.24
CA THR A 56 14.88 5.61 9.19
C THR A 56 13.76 5.36 8.19
N THR A 57 12.67 6.12 8.31
CA THR A 57 11.56 6.07 7.36
C THR A 57 11.31 7.43 6.75
N LYS A 58 10.92 7.45 5.46
CA LYS A 58 10.49 8.65 4.76
C LYS A 58 9.02 8.53 4.40
N ASN A 59 8.23 9.52 4.80
CA ASN A 59 6.79 9.57 4.54
C ASN A 59 6.01 8.33 5.08
N GLY A 60 6.64 7.48 5.89
CA GLY A 60 6.10 6.18 6.28
C GLY A 60 5.89 5.19 5.12
N SER A 61 6.37 5.49 3.90
CA SER A 61 6.20 4.63 2.71
C SER A 61 7.52 4.14 2.12
N ALA A 62 8.64 4.74 2.53
CA ALA A 62 9.98 4.25 2.25
C ALA A 62 10.74 4.04 3.56
N LEU A 63 11.67 3.08 3.56
CA LEU A 63 12.49 2.74 4.70
C LEU A 63 13.91 2.47 4.23
N ILE A 64 14.90 2.96 4.98
CA ILE A 64 16.31 2.65 4.80
C ILE A 64 16.80 2.02 6.09
N ALA A 65 17.28 0.79 6.02
CA ALA A 65 17.93 0.09 7.13
C ALA A 65 19.38 -0.21 6.79
N PHE A 66 20.26 -0.08 7.77
CA PHE A 66 21.68 -0.29 7.58
C PHE A 66 22.38 -0.73 8.87
N THR A 67 23.49 -1.45 8.69
CA THR A 67 24.40 -1.80 9.77
C THR A 67 25.74 -1.11 9.51
N VAL A 68 26.25 -0.38 10.50
CA VAL A 68 27.53 0.33 10.38
C VAL A 68 28.67 -0.69 10.49
N GLY A 69 29.55 -0.73 9.49
CA GLY A 69 30.72 -1.59 9.52
C GLY A 69 31.75 -1.17 10.58
N ASN A 70 32.72 -2.04 10.84
CA ASN A 70 33.81 -1.74 11.77
C ASN A 70 35.01 -1.02 11.11
N GLY A 71 35.11 -1.09 9.79
CA GLY A 71 36.16 -0.45 8.99
C GLY A 71 35.82 0.99 8.60
N GLU A 72 36.81 1.72 8.10
CA GLU A 72 36.61 3.07 7.59
C GLU A 72 35.90 3.05 6.22
N VAL A 73 34.89 3.92 6.07
CA VAL A 73 34.01 3.95 4.89
C VAL A 73 34.77 4.24 3.59
N GLU A 74 35.80 5.09 3.64
CA GLU A 74 36.67 5.44 2.52
C GLU A 74 37.39 4.21 1.91
N ASN A 75 37.63 3.18 2.73
CA ASN A 75 38.33 1.96 2.31
C ASN A 75 37.38 0.83 1.91
N HIS A 76 36.14 0.81 2.42
CA HIS A 76 35.23 -0.34 2.29
C HIS A 76 33.92 -0.03 1.54
N GLY A 77 33.54 1.24 1.41
CA GLY A 77 32.31 1.67 0.76
C GLY A 77 31.03 1.12 1.40
N PHE A 78 29.97 1.02 0.58
CA PHE A 78 28.65 0.54 0.99
C PHE A 78 28.26 -0.72 0.20
N LYS A 79 27.56 -1.64 0.87
CA LYS A 79 26.89 -2.78 0.23
C LYS A 79 25.39 -2.54 0.29
N ILE A 80 24.79 -2.20 -0.84
CA ILE A 80 23.41 -1.73 -0.92
C ILE A 80 22.58 -2.74 -1.69
N ILE A 81 21.42 -3.09 -1.13
CA ILE A 81 20.36 -3.81 -1.82
C ILE A 81 19.16 -2.87 -1.91
N GLY A 82 18.65 -2.68 -3.13
CA GLY A 82 17.49 -1.85 -3.40
C GLY A 82 16.27 -2.71 -3.75
N ALA A 83 15.11 -2.32 -3.23
CA ALA A 83 13.80 -2.81 -3.61
C ALA A 83 12.80 -1.64 -3.52
N HIS A 84 11.53 -1.88 -3.83
CA HIS A 84 10.47 -0.89 -3.69
C HIS A 84 9.27 -1.49 -2.93
N THR A 85 8.51 -0.64 -2.24
CA THR A 85 7.44 -1.04 -1.31
C THR A 85 6.04 -0.94 -1.92
N ASP A 86 5.92 -0.33 -3.08
CA ASP A 86 4.67 -0.07 -3.76
C ASP A 86 4.37 -1.14 -4.82
N SER A 87 3.12 -1.19 -5.25
CA SER A 87 2.66 -2.07 -6.32
C SER A 87 1.55 -1.38 -7.10
N PRO A 88 1.38 -1.68 -8.41
CA PRO A 88 0.28 -1.14 -9.18
C PRO A 88 -1.08 -1.44 -8.55
N THR A 89 -1.93 -0.42 -8.42
CA THR A 89 -3.20 -0.52 -7.68
C THR A 89 -4.15 0.61 -8.09
N PHE A 90 -5.37 0.59 -7.57
CA PHE A 90 -6.25 1.75 -7.56
C PHE A 90 -6.09 2.54 -6.25
N ARG A 91 -5.98 3.86 -6.34
CA ARG A 91 -5.98 4.77 -5.18
C ARG A 91 -7.26 5.59 -5.16
N ILE A 92 -7.82 5.81 -3.98
CA ILE A 92 -9.01 6.65 -3.81
C ILE A 92 -8.59 8.11 -3.99
N LYS A 93 -9.26 8.84 -4.90
CA LYS A 93 -9.02 10.27 -5.13
C LYS A 93 -9.63 11.11 -4.01
N PRO A 94 -9.15 12.34 -3.77
CA PRO A 94 -9.90 13.33 -2.99
C PRO A 94 -11.30 13.55 -3.60
N ASN A 95 -12.30 13.90 -2.77
CA ASN A 95 -13.71 14.01 -3.18
C ASN A 95 -14.17 12.75 -3.94
N SER A 96 -14.04 11.60 -3.28
CA SER A 96 -14.15 10.29 -3.92
C SER A 96 -15.56 9.85 -4.25
N GLU A 97 -16.59 10.45 -3.66
CA GLU A 97 -17.95 9.96 -3.82
C GLU A 97 -18.52 10.34 -5.20
N ILE A 98 -19.02 9.35 -5.94
CA ILE A 98 -19.76 9.55 -7.19
C ILE A 98 -21.10 8.85 -7.08
N ILE A 99 -22.17 9.63 -6.89
CA ILE A 99 -23.54 9.14 -6.95
C ILE A 99 -23.91 8.95 -8.42
N SER A 100 -24.34 7.74 -8.78
CA SER A 100 -24.75 7.39 -10.14
C SER A 100 -26.22 7.09 -10.20
N GLU A 101 -26.93 7.89 -11.01
CA GLU A 101 -28.36 7.74 -11.29
C GLU A 101 -29.23 7.68 -10.02
N ASN A 102 -28.78 8.29 -8.91
CA ASN A 102 -29.42 8.20 -7.58
C ASN A 102 -29.68 6.76 -7.09
N ASN A 103 -28.94 5.77 -7.61
CA ASN A 103 -29.15 4.36 -7.31
C ASN A 103 -27.98 3.75 -6.53
N TYR A 104 -26.75 4.15 -6.84
CA TYR A 104 -25.55 3.59 -6.22
C TYR A 104 -24.39 4.58 -6.16
N ILE A 105 -23.49 4.31 -5.22
CA ILE A 105 -22.29 5.09 -4.96
C ILE A 105 -21.09 4.36 -5.54
N LYS A 106 -20.35 5.02 -6.42
CA LYS A 106 -19.02 4.63 -6.88
C LYS A 106 -17.95 5.42 -6.13
N LEU A 107 -16.78 4.82 -5.96
CA LEU A 107 -15.60 5.57 -5.56
C LEU A 107 -14.80 6.02 -6.78
N ASN A 108 -14.50 7.31 -6.82
CA ASN A 108 -13.57 7.90 -7.75
C ASN A 108 -12.15 7.44 -7.39
N THR A 109 -11.57 6.62 -8.25
CA THR A 109 -10.23 6.09 -8.06
C THR A 109 -9.30 6.53 -9.19
N GLU A 110 -8.00 6.50 -8.93
CA GLU A 110 -6.96 6.65 -9.94
C GLU A 110 -6.16 5.37 -10.10
N VAL A 111 -5.68 5.15 -11.32
CA VAL A 111 -4.71 4.11 -11.63
C VAL A 111 -3.33 4.55 -11.10
N TYR A 112 -2.74 3.74 -10.24
CA TYR A 112 -1.35 3.87 -9.82
C TYR A 112 -0.52 2.77 -10.48
N GLY A 113 0.51 3.14 -11.25
CA GLY A 113 1.39 2.20 -11.95
C GLY A 113 0.75 1.51 -13.18
N GLY A 114 1.49 0.58 -13.78
CA GLY A 114 1.08 -0.16 -14.98
C GLY A 114 0.23 -1.39 -14.67
N LEU A 115 -0.99 -1.18 -14.16
CA LEU A 115 -1.86 -2.28 -13.74
C LEU A 115 -2.55 -2.99 -14.91
N ILE A 116 -2.68 -4.32 -14.80
CA ILE A 116 -3.48 -5.13 -15.71
C ILE A 116 -4.95 -4.99 -15.28
N ARG A 117 -5.67 -4.01 -15.83
CA ARG A 117 -7.02 -3.60 -15.38
C ARG A 117 -8.01 -4.77 -15.27
N SER A 118 -7.96 -5.70 -16.22
CA SER A 118 -8.88 -6.84 -16.27
C SER A 118 -8.78 -7.77 -15.05
N THR A 119 -7.63 -7.85 -14.37
CA THR A 119 -7.47 -8.76 -13.21
C THR A 119 -8.14 -8.23 -11.94
N TRP A 120 -8.49 -6.94 -11.92
CA TRP A 120 -9.17 -6.26 -10.82
C TRP A 120 -10.69 -6.35 -10.91
N MET A 121 -11.23 -6.69 -12.09
CA MET A 121 -12.66 -6.88 -12.29
C MET A 121 -13.15 -8.09 -11.49
N ASP A 122 -14.38 -8.01 -10.99
CA ASP A 122 -15.09 -9.08 -10.27
C ASP A 122 -14.33 -9.69 -9.08
N ARG A 123 -13.43 -8.90 -8.47
CA ARG A 123 -12.72 -9.28 -7.24
C ARG A 123 -13.43 -8.73 -6.00
N PRO A 124 -13.47 -9.48 -4.89
CA PRO A 124 -13.81 -8.92 -3.59
C PRO A 124 -12.67 -7.99 -3.15
N LEU A 125 -12.92 -6.69 -3.20
CA LEU A 125 -11.93 -5.66 -2.88
C LEU A 125 -12.21 -5.03 -1.52
N ALA A 126 -11.15 -4.51 -0.92
CA ALA A 126 -11.21 -3.77 0.34
C ALA A 126 -10.36 -2.50 0.25
N VAL A 127 -10.35 -1.71 1.33
CA VAL A 127 -9.61 -0.45 1.40
C VAL A 127 -8.57 -0.53 2.50
N ALA A 128 -7.34 -0.18 2.16
CA ALA A 128 -6.25 0.02 3.09
C ALA A 128 -5.43 1.26 2.71
N GLY A 129 -4.77 1.86 3.69
CA GLY A 129 -3.98 3.07 3.48
C GLY A 129 -3.60 3.75 4.79
N ARG A 130 -3.46 5.08 4.72
CA ARG A 130 -3.31 5.93 5.89
C ARG A 130 -4.33 7.06 5.83
N VAL A 131 -4.72 7.54 7.00
CA VAL A 131 -5.52 8.75 7.16
C VAL A 131 -4.74 9.77 7.99
N ALA A 132 -4.90 11.04 7.67
CA ALA A 132 -4.44 12.14 8.49
C ALA A 132 -5.63 12.65 9.30
N LEU A 133 -5.55 12.53 10.61
CA LEU A 133 -6.53 13.00 11.56
C LEU A 133 -6.09 14.35 12.12
N LYS A 134 -7.06 15.13 12.62
CA LYS A 134 -6.78 16.36 13.32
C LYS A 134 -5.98 16.04 14.59
N GLY A 135 -4.72 16.51 14.64
CA GLY A 135 -3.88 16.48 15.84
C GLY A 135 -4.07 17.74 16.70
N GLU A 136 -3.25 17.87 17.74
CA GLU A 136 -3.21 19.08 18.59
C GLU A 136 -2.64 20.30 17.83
N ASN A 137 -1.74 20.06 16.87
CA ASN A 137 -1.11 21.09 16.05
C ASN A 137 -1.48 20.89 14.57
N LEU A 138 -1.91 21.96 13.90
CA LEU A 138 -2.24 21.98 12.47
C LEU A 138 -1.08 21.53 11.57
N LEU A 139 0.16 21.78 11.99
CA LEU A 139 1.37 21.39 11.26
C LEU A 139 1.85 19.97 11.59
N ASN A 140 1.24 19.31 12.58
CA ASN A 140 1.57 17.95 12.97
C ASN A 140 0.29 17.11 13.13
N PRO A 141 -0.35 16.72 12.00
CA PRO A 141 -1.54 15.87 12.05
C PRO A 141 -1.20 14.48 12.57
N GLU A 142 -2.17 13.84 13.22
CA GLU A 142 -2.02 12.46 13.65
C GLU A 142 -2.22 11.52 12.45
N LEU A 143 -1.21 10.73 12.11
CA LEU A 143 -1.30 9.74 11.04
C LEU A 143 -1.69 8.37 11.60
N ARG A 144 -2.71 7.74 11.01
CA ARG A 144 -3.14 6.37 11.35
C ARG A 144 -3.20 5.49 10.12
N LEU A 145 -2.71 4.26 10.25
CA LEU A 145 -2.93 3.25 9.24
C LEU A 145 -4.34 2.67 9.38
N VAL A 146 -4.97 2.42 8.24
CA VAL A 146 -6.30 1.81 8.16
C VAL A 146 -6.21 0.61 7.23
N ASN A 147 -6.78 -0.51 7.67
CA ASN A 147 -6.92 -1.72 6.86
C ASN A 147 -8.28 -2.34 7.14
N ILE A 148 -9.23 -2.16 6.22
CA ILE A 148 -10.55 -2.77 6.33
C ILE A 148 -10.43 -4.22 5.83
N LYS A 149 -10.28 -5.18 6.74
CA LYS A 149 -10.17 -6.61 6.41
C LYS A 149 -11.54 -7.25 6.06
N LYS A 150 -12.34 -6.58 5.22
CA LYS A 150 -13.66 -7.03 4.74
C LYS A 150 -13.86 -6.60 3.28
N PRO A 151 -14.51 -7.43 2.45
CA PRO A 151 -14.76 -7.10 1.06
C PRO A 151 -15.93 -6.10 0.98
N ILE A 152 -15.60 -4.82 0.87
CA ILE A 152 -16.56 -3.71 0.85
C ILE A 152 -16.67 -3.04 -0.52
N LEU A 153 -15.88 -3.49 -1.50
CA LEU A 153 -15.84 -2.94 -2.85
C LEU A 153 -15.84 -4.06 -3.89
N ILE A 154 -16.38 -3.75 -5.07
CA ILE A 154 -16.26 -4.58 -6.27
C ILE A 154 -16.22 -3.69 -7.51
N ILE A 155 -15.42 -4.06 -8.50
CA ILE A 155 -15.46 -3.48 -9.85
C ILE A 155 -16.15 -4.49 -10.76
N PRO A 156 -17.47 -4.37 -11.01
CA PRO A 156 -18.19 -5.40 -11.75
C PRO A 156 -17.90 -5.33 -13.25
N SER A 157 -17.72 -6.48 -13.88
CA SER A 157 -17.70 -6.57 -15.34
C SER A 157 -19.09 -6.30 -15.92
N LEU A 158 -19.13 -5.68 -17.11
CA LEU A 158 -20.37 -5.62 -17.89
C LEU A 158 -20.74 -7.02 -18.39
N ALA A 159 -22.03 -7.36 -18.29
CA ALA A 159 -22.52 -8.65 -18.79
C ALA A 159 -22.20 -8.83 -20.29
N ILE A 160 -21.70 -10.02 -20.66
CA ILE A 160 -21.29 -10.33 -22.05
C ILE A 160 -22.42 -10.16 -23.09
N HIS A 161 -23.68 -10.32 -22.67
CA HIS A 161 -24.84 -10.08 -23.53
C HIS A 161 -24.93 -8.61 -24.01
N MET A 162 -24.41 -7.68 -23.21
CA MET A 162 -24.33 -6.24 -23.51
C MET A 162 -22.98 -5.82 -24.10
N ASN A 163 -21.97 -6.70 -24.05
CA ASN A 163 -20.67 -6.53 -24.72
C ASN A 163 -20.21 -7.87 -25.33
N ARG A 164 -20.73 -8.18 -26.52
CA ARG A 164 -20.44 -9.46 -27.20
C ARG A 164 -18.98 -9.63 -27.59
N GLU A 165 -18.21 -8.53 -27.66
CA GLU A 165 -16.80 -8.52 -28.03
C GLU A 165 -15.87 -8.49 -26.82
N ALA A 166 -16.38 -8.70 -25.59
CA ALA A 166 -15.57 -8.65 -24.37
C ALA A 166 -14.32 -9.57 -24.40
N ASN A 167 -14.40 -10.71 -25.10
CA ASN A 167 -13.31 -11.67 -25.23
C ASN A 167 -12.31 -11.33 -26.37
N SER A 168 -12.55 -10.27 -27.14
CA SER A 168 -11.73 -9.87 -28.29
C SER A 168 -10.60 -8.89 -27.92
N GLY A 169 -10.42 -8.57 -26.63
CA GLY A 169 -9.28 -7.77 -26.15
C GLY A 169 -9.51 -6.25 -26.12
N GLY A 170 -10.71 -5.79 -25.77
CA GLY A 170 -11.03 -4.36 -25.64
C GLY A 170 -10.33 -3.66 -24.46
N GLU A 171 -10.11 -2.35 -24.58
CA GLU A 171 -9.56 -1.52 -23.51
C GLU A 171 -10.63 -1.17 -22.47
N LEU A 172 -10.31 -1.37 -21.19
CA LEU A 172 -11.09 -0.84 -20.07
C LEU A 172 -10.67 0.61 -19.79
N ASN A 173 -11.62 1.54 -19.89
CA ASN A 173 -11.39 2.93 -19.57
C ASN A 173 -11.24 3.12 -18.05
N PRO A 174 -10.10 3.65 -17.57
CA PRO A 174 -9.79 3.72 -16.15
C PRO A 174 -10.67 4.67 -15.33
N GLN A 175 -11.39 5.59 -15.99
CA GLN A 175 -12.23 6.59 -15.33
C GLN A 175 -13.73 6.34 -15.54
N LYS A 176 -14.09 5.30 -16.29
CA LYS A 176 -15.48 4.90 -16.54
C LYS A 176 -15.76 3.48 -16.10
N ASP A 177 -14.92 2.54 -16.52
CA ASP A 177 -15.20 1.11 -16.42
C ASP A 177 -14.62 0.47 -15.15
N THR A 178 -13.62 1.11 -14.53
CA THR A 178 -12.89 0.55 -13.38
C THR A 178 -13.20 1.22 -12.04
N LEU A 179 -14.28 1.99 -11.96
CA LEU A 179 -14.70 2.64 -10.72
C LEU A 179 -15.45 1.64 -9.83
N PRO A 180 -14.96 1.34 -8.61
CA PRO A 180 -15.59 0.34 -7.75
C PRO A 180 -16.92 0.84 -7.18
N LEU A 181 -17.89 -0.07 -7.09
CA LEU A 181 -19.14 0.11 -6.36
C LEU A 181 -18.90 -0.03 -4.86
N LEU A 182 -19.46 0.90 -4.08
CA LEU A 182 -19.39 0.90 -2.62
C LEU A 182 -20.72 0.52 -1.96
N ALA A 183 -21.80 1.19 -2.35
CA ALA A 183 -23.11 1.04 -1.72
C ALA A 183 -24.25 1.36 -2.69
N MET A 184 -25.47 0.94 -2.36
CA MET A 184 -26.70 1.44 -2.98
C MET A 184 -27.17 2.68 -2.21
N VAL A 185 -27.74 3.64 -2.93
CA VAL A 185 -28.42 4.79 -2.33
C VAL A 185 -29.78 4.31 -1.82
N THR A 186 -30.11 4.63 -0.58
CA THR A 186 -31.41 4.31 0.05
C THR A 186 -31.99 5.56 0.69
N GLU A 187 -33.24 5.55 1.16
CA GLU A 187 -33.79 6.72 1.87
C GLU A 187 -33.01 7.10 3.14
N GLU A 188 -32.19 6.18 3.67
CA GLU A 188 -31.35 6.37 4.85
C GLU A 188 -29.89 6.75 4.51
N LEU A 189 -29.50 6.70 3.22
CA LEU A 189 -28.11 6.82 2.72
C LEU A 189 -28.07 7.47 1.34
#